data_AF-A0A1Z8ZAP3-F1
#
_entry.id   AF-A0A1Z8ZAP3-F1
#
_cell.length_a   1.000
_cell.length_b   1.000
_cell.length_c   1.000
_cell.angle_alpha   90.00
_cell.angle_beta   90.00
_cell.angle_gamma   90.00
#
_symmetry.space_group_name_H-M   'P 1'
#
loop_
_entity.id
_entity.type
_entity.pdbx_description
1 polymer ?
#
loop_
_entity_poly.entity_id
_entity_poly.type
_entity_poly.pdbx_seq_one_letter_code
_entity_poly.pdbx_strand_id
1 'polypeptide(L)'
;MNRYEFENLISDYLEGELSFSKRKEFESYLEADEEAKLLFFRVKKTLNDMKNAEKISTPENFNSKLLSKIKDKAPLMPNDRTNIFGLSPLYASIFSSLCLAVIFISYSFIVPKPTSNSNFEYSLVPIDKSQKGAQSRIVKNNTSFTENDKSDSLDVNTKEYKPNKNNKIKFVNY
;
A
#
# COMPACT_ATOMS: atom_id res chain seq x y z
N MET A 1 -23.62 -28.37 5.12
CA MET A 1 -22.86 -27.17 5.48
C MET A 1 -21.71 -27.50 6.42
N ASN A 2 -20.58 -26.79 6.29
CA ASN A 2 -19.46 -26.85 7.24
C ASN A 2 -19.52 -25.67 8.24
N ARG A 3 -18.67 -25.71 9.27
CA ARG A 3 -18.62 -24.67 10.32
C ARG A 3 -18.44 -23.24 9.78
N TYR A 4 -17.52 -23.02 8.85
CA TYR A 4 -17.25 -21.67 8.34
C TYR A 4 -18.39 -21.12 7.49
N GLU A 5 -19.00 -21.98 6.68
CA GLU A 5 -20.20 -21.63 5.92
C GLU A 5 -21.36 -21.30 6.87
N PHE A 6 -21.52 -22.05 7.97
CA PHE A 6 -22.51 -21.73 9.00
C PHE A 6 -22.26 -20.35 9.62
N GLU A 7 -21.04 -20.09 10.08
CA GLU A 7 -20.68 -18.83 10.74
C GLU A 7 -20.93 -17.62 9.83
N ASN A 8 -20.61 -17.74 8.54
CA ASN A 8 -20.84 -16.68 7.56
C ASN A 8 -22.34 -16.40 7.32
N LEU A 9 -23.19 -17.41 7.44
CA LEU A 9 -24.63 -17.29 7.17
C LEU A 9 -25.44 -16.87 8.41
N ILE A 10 -24.83 -16.69 9.58
CA ILE A 10 -25.55 -16.31 10.81
C ILE A 10 -26.27 -14.96 10.64
N SER A 11 -25.59 -13.96 10.07
CA SER A 11 -26.17 -12.64 9.85
C SER A 11 -27.36 -12.71 8.90
N ASP A 12 -27.17 -13.30 7.72
CA ASP A 12 -28.22 -13.48 6.72
C ASP A 12 -29.42 -14.28 7.28
N TYR A 13 -29.18 -15.26 8.15
CA TYR A 13 -30.27 -16.00 8.83
C TYR A 13 -31.05 -15.10 9.79
N LEU A 14 -30.36 -14.32 10.62
CA LEU A 14 -30.98 -13.42 11.60
C LEU A 14 -31.76 -12.27 10.94
N GLU A 15 -31.29 -11.80 9.78
CA GLU A 15 -31.92 -10.75 8.98
C GLU A 15 -33.00 -11.29 8.02
N GLY A 16 -33.11 -12.61 7.89
CA GLY A 16 -34.13 -13.28 7.08
C GLY A 16 -33.82 -13.30 5.58
N GLU A 17 -32.57 -13.04 5.19
CA GLU A 17 -32.11 -12.92 3.81
C GLU A 17 -31.80 -14.28 3.15
N LEU A 18 -31.71 -15.36 3.94
CA LEU A 18 -31.48 -16.70 3.40
C LEU A 18 -32.66 -17.23 2.57
N SER A 19 -32.32 -17.80 1.41
CA SER A 19 -33.26 -18.60 0.61
C SER A 19 -33.78 -19.80 1.40
N PHE A 20 -35.00 -20.27 1.08
CA PHE A 20 -35.65 -21.37 1.80
C PHE A 20 -34.80 -22.65 1.86
N SER A 21 -34.13 -22.99 0.76
CA SER A 21 -33.25 -24.17 0.70
C SER A 21 -32.06 -24.04 1.66
N LYS A 22 -31.42 -22.86 1.67
CA LYS A 22 -30.27 -22.61 2.55
C LYS A 22 -30.68 -22.49 4.02
N ARG A 23 -31.86 -21.95 4.30
CA ARG A 23 -32.41 -21.92 5.66
C ARG A 23 -32.57 -23.32 6.24
N LYS A 24 -33.09 -24.28 5.47
CA LYS A 24 -33.19 -25.67 5.91
C LYS A 24 -31.84 -26.32 6.19
N GLU A 25 -30.86 -26.08 5.32
CA GLU A 25 -29.50 -26.56 5.53
C GLU A 25 -28.89 -25.95 6.81
N PHE A 26 -29.16 -24.66 7.03
CA PHE A 26 -28.74 -23.94 8.23
C PHE A 26 -29.34 -24.51 9.51
N GLU A 27 -30.65 -24.70 9.54
CA GLU A 27 -31.37 -25.26 10.69
C GLU A 27 -30.96 -26.71 10.96
N SER A 28 -30.75 -27.50 9.91
CA SER A 28 -30.26 -28.88 10.03
C SER A 28 -28.87 -28.93 10.67
N TYR A 29 -27.94 -28.06 10.25
CA TYR A 29 -26.62 -27.96 10.88
C TYR A 29 -26.71 -27.45 12.33
N LEU A 30 -27.56 -26.45 12.57
CA LEU A 30 -27.83 -25.91 13.90
C LEU A 30 -28.36 -26.99 14.84
N GLU A 31 -29.20 -27.92 14.39
CA GLU A 31 -29.73 -29.01 15.22
C GLU A 31 -28.68 -30.08 15.55
N ALA A 32 -27.79 -30.37 14.59
CA ALA A 32 -26.81 -31.44 14.68
C ALA A 32 -25.56 -31.10 15.53
N ASP A 33 -25.21 -29.83 15.66
CA ASP A 33 -23.97 -29.36 16.31
C ASP A 33 -24.28 -28.46 17.52
N GLU A 34 -23.90 -28.90 18.73
CA GLU A 34 -24.09 -28.11 19.96
C GLU A 34 -23.24 -26.83 20.00
N GLU A 35 -22.02 -26.84 19.44
CA GLU A 35 -21.18 -25.65 19.38
C GLU A 35 -21.81 -24.57 18.48
N ALA A 36 -22.40 -25.02 17.37
CA ALA A 36 -23.15 -24.16 16.46
C ALA A 36 -24.36 -23.49 17.15
N LYS A 37 -25.13 -24.26 17.96
CA LYS A 37 -26.23 -23.71 18.78
C LYS A 37 -25.74 -22.65 19.76
N LEU A 38 -24.66 -22.94 20.48
CA LEU A 38 -24.08 -22.02 21.45
C LEU A 38 -23.58 -20.75 20.80
N LEU A 39 -22.96 -20.84 19.62
CA LEU A 39 -22.54 -19.67 18.85
C LEU A 39 -23.75 -18.83 18.41
N PHE A 40 -24.74 -19.45 17.77
CA PHE A 40 -25.95 -18.76 17.32
C PHE A 40 -26.67 -18.05 18.48
N PHE A 41 -26.83 -18.74 19.62
CA PHE A 41 -27.45 -18.17 20.80
C PHE A 41 -26.66 -16.96 21.34
N ARG A 42 -25.33 -17.04 21.39
CA ARG A 42 -24.48 -15.91 21.80
C ARG A 42 -24.64 -14.72 20.87
N VAL A 43 -24.59 -14.92 19.56
CA VAL A 43 -24.76 -13.83 18.58
C VAL A 43 -26.14 -13.20 18.74
N LYS A 44 -27.20 -14.02 18.80
CA LYS A 44 -28.58 -13.54 19.00
C LYS A 44 -28.75 -12.76 20.31
N LYS A 45 -28.14 -13.24 21.40
CA LYS A 45 -28.15 -12.55 22.70
C LYS A 45 -27.45 -11.20 22.61
N THR A 46 -26.24 -11.15 22.06
CA THR A 46 -25.50 -9.89 21.87
C THR A 46 -26.30 -8.88 21.06
N LEU A 47 -26.94 -9.31 19.96
CA LEU A 47 -27.78 -8.45 19.14
C LEU A 47 -28.96 -7.87 19.94
N ASN A 48 -29.60 -8.72 20.76
CA ASN A 48 -30.68 -8.29 21.63
C ASN A 48 -30.18 -7.31 22.71
N ASP A 49 -29.02 -7.57 23.32
CA ASP A 49 -28.42 -6.70 24.34
C ASP A 49 -28.08 -5.34 23.73
N MET A 50 -27.54 -5.30 22.50
CA MET A 50 -27.27 -4.06 21.77
C MET A 50 -28.56 -3.30 21.40
N LYS A 51 -29.61 -4.01 20.99
CA LYS A 51 -30.91 -3.39 20.64
C LYS A 51 -31.59 -2.77 21.85
N ASN A 52 -31.42 -3.37 23.03
CA ASN A 52 -32.00 -2.91 24.28
C ASN A 52 -31.07 -2.03 25.10
N ALA A 53 -29.88 -1.70 24.58
CA ALA A 53 -28.95 -0.82 25.25
C ALA A 53 -29.61 0.55 25.48
N GLU A 54 -29.40 1.12 26.66
CA GLU A 54 -29.96 2.42 27.02
C GLU A 54 -29.49 3.48 26.03
N LYS A 55 -30.43 4.21 25.44
CA LYS A 55 -30.11 5.31 24.53
C LYS A 55 -29.57 6.48 25.35
N ILE A 56 -28.27 6.69 25.27
CA ILE A 56 -27.61 7.83 25.92
C ILE A 56 -27.83 9.08 25.06
N SER A 57 -28.45 10.10 25.65
CA SER A 57 -28.56 11.42 25.02
C SER A 57 -27.35 12.27 25.39
N THR A 58 -26.76 12.95 24.40
CA THR A 58 -25.69 13.92 24.65
C THR A 58 -26.28 15.30 24.94
N PRO A 59 -25.58 16.14 25.73
CA PRO A 59 -25.97 17.55 25.86
C PRO A 59 -25.98 18.25 24.51
N GLU A 60 -26.88 19.24 24.32
CA GLU A 60 -26.99 20.00 23.06
C GLU A 60 -25.65 20.64 22.60
N ASN A 61 -24.76 20.95 23.54
CA ASN A 61 -23.45 21.54 23.28
C ASN A 61 -22.30 20.52 23.14
N PHE A 62 -22.59 19.22 23.07
CA PHE A 62 -21.57 18.18 22.95
C PHE A 62 -20.70 18.40 21.70
N ASN A 63 -21.34 18.59 20.54
CA ASN A 63 -20.65 18.76 19.27
C ASN A 63 -19.79 20.02 19.22
N SER A 64 -20.27 21.13 19.81
CA SER A 64 -19.50 22.38 19.85
C SER A 64 -18.28 22.27 20.76
N LYS A 65 -18.42 21.62 21.93
CA LYS A 65 -17.30 21.32 22.84
C LYS A 65 -16.31 20.32 22.24
N LEU A 66 -16.79 19.33 21.48
CA LEU A 66 -15.91 18.38 20.79
C LEU A 66 -15.10 19.10 19.72
N LEU A 67 -15.76 19.94 18.90
CA LEU A 67 -15.10 20.71 17.86
C LEU A 67 -14.05 21.68 18.42
N SER A 68 -14.33 22.35 19.54
CA SER A 68 -13.35 23.23 20.18
C SER A 68 -12.13 22.44 20.65
N LYS A 69 -12.32 21.29 21.30
CA LYS A 69 -11.21 20.41 21.72
C LYS A 69 -10.38 19.87 20.55
N ILE A 70 -10.98 19.63 19.40
CA ILE A 70 -10.27 19.19 18.20
C ILE A 70 -9.46 20.35 17.60
N LYS A 71 -10.02 21.56 17.56
CA LYS A 71 -9.33 22.76 17.08
C LYS A 71 -8.15 23.17 17.98
N ASP A 72 -8.33 23.05 19.30
CA ASP A 72 -7.31 23.45 20.29
C ASP A 72 -6.14 22.46 20.32
N LYS A 73 -6.33 21.23 19.82
CA LYS A 73 -5.22 20.33 19.53
C LYS A 73 -4.62 20.81 18.20
N ALA A 74 -3.50 21.53 18.30
CA ALA A 74 -2.66 21.81 17.15
C ALA A 74 -2.49 20.50 16.35
N PRO A 75 -2.55 20.53 15.00
CA PRO A 75 -2.15 19.36 14.24
C PRO A 75 -0.80 18.93 14.79
N LEU A 76 -0.60 17.63 14.98
CA LEU A 76 0.73 17.07 15.15
C LEU A 76 1.47 17.40 13.86
N MET A 77 1.92 18.65 13.70
CA MET A 77 2.77 19.05 12.61
C MET A 77 3.96 18.11 12.78
N PRO A 78 4.21 17.22 11.80
CA PRO A 78 5.46 16.49 11.81
C PRO A 78 6.51 17.59 11.87
N ASN A 79 7.31 17.56 12.95
CA ASN A 79 8.42 18.49 13.13
C ASN A 79 9.08 18.67 11.77
N ASP A 80 9.06 19.89 11.21
CA ASP A 80 9.58 20.25 9.89
C ASP A 80 11.12 20.12 9.85
N ARG A 81 11.66 19.05 10.44
CA ARG A 81 12.99 18.55 10.14
C ARG A 81 12.95 18.24 8.65
N THR A 82 13.67 19.05 7.90
CA THR A 82 13.91 18.90 6.48
C THR A 82 14.57 17.55 6.23
N ASN A 83 13.78 16.48 6.19
CA ASN A 83 14.24 15.15 5.87
C ASN A 83 14.55 15.13 4.37
N ILE A 84 15.79 14.83 4.02
CA ILE A 84 16.23 14.73 2.64
C ILE A 84 15.89 13.31 2.17
N PHE A 85 14.97 13.17 1.21
CA PHE A 85 14.45 11.88 0.73
C PHE A 85 13.89 10.97 1.85
N GLY A 86 13.28 11.55 2.88
CA GLY A 86 12.73 10.78 4.01
C GLY A 86 13.76 10.31 5.03
N LEU A 87 15.04 10.64 4.87
CA LEU A 87 16.11 10.40 5.83
C LEU A 87 16.42 11.67 6.63
N SER A 88 16.77 11.52 7.91
CA SER A 88 17.38 12.59 8.70
C SER A 88 18.70 13.03 8.04
N PRO A 89 19.08 14.32 8.07
CA PRO A 89 20.30 14.81 7.43
C PRO A 89 21.58 14.02 7.77
N LEU A 90 21.70 13.51 8.99
CA LEU A 90 22.81 12.65 9.41
C LEU A 90 22.80 11.28 8.72
N TYR A 91 21.65 10.65 8.56
CA TYR A 91 21.56 9.36 7.87
C TYR A 91 21.73 9.52 6.36
N ALA A 92 21.23 10.61 5.78
CA ALA A 92 21.43 10.94 4.38
C ALA A 92 22.92 11.11 4.05
N SER A 93 23.70 11.77 4.92
CA SER A 93 25.14 11.97 4.70
C SER A 93 25.91 10.65 4.79
N ILE A 94 25.61 9.80 5.78
CA ILE A 94 26.22 8.48 5.91
C ILE A 94 25.93 7.62 4.68
N PHE A 95 24.66 7.57 4.23
CA PHE A 95 24.26 6.81 3.05
C PHE A 95 24.97 7.32 1.78
N SER A 96 24.99 8.64 1.57
CA SER A 96 25.68 9.25 0.43
C SER A 96 27.18 8.93 0.45
N SER A 97 27.82 8.95 1.62
CA SER A 97 29.24 8.63 1.77
C SER A 97 29.53 7.16 1.43
N LEU A 98 28.63 6.25 1.83
CA LEU A 98 28.73 4.83 1.52
C LEU A 98 28.60 4.57 0.01
N CYS A 99 27.63 5.22 -0.66
CA CYS A 99 27.49 5.13 -2.11
C CYS A 99 28.77 5.57 -2.84
N LEU A 100 29.37 6.69 -2.44
CA LEU A 100 30.62 7.17 -3.03
C LEU A 100 31.79 6.20 -2.81
N ALA A 101 31.91 5.61 -1.61
CA ALA A 101 32.94 4.62 -1.32
C ALA A 101 32.80 3.38 -2.21
N VAL A 102 31.59 2.85 -2.37
CA VAL A 102 31.30 1.70 -3.26
C VAL A 102 31.66 2.03 -4.70
N ILE A 103 31.29 3.22 -5.19
CA ILE A 103 31.66 3.66 -6.54
C ILE A 103 33.19 3.72 -6.69
N PHE A 104 33.91 4.30 -5.73
CA PHE A 104 35.37 4.41 -5.78
C PHE A 104 36.07 3.03 -5.77
N ILE A 105 35.59 2.11 -4.94
CA ILE A 105 36.10 0.74 -4.87
C ILE A 105 35.82 0.01 -6.19
N SER A 106 34.61 0.14 -6.73
CA SER A 106 34.25 -0.45 -8.02
C SER A 106 35.12 0.08 -9.17
N TYR A 107 35.41 1.39 -9.17
CA TYR A 107 36.33 1.99 -10.14
C TYR A 107 37.76 1.46 -9.99
N SER A 108 38.24 1.30 -8.76
CA SER A 108 39.57 0.74 -8.46
C SER A 108 39.71 -0.73 -8.89
N PHE A 109 38.60 -1.48 -8.94
CA PHE A 109 38.59 -2.87 -9.36
C PHE A 109 38.50 -3.03 -10.89
N ILE A 110 37.87 -2.06 -11.58
CA ILE A 110 37.60 -2.11 -13.01
C ILE A 110 38.69 -1.46 -13.86
N VAL A 111 39.43 -0.47 -13.34
CA VAL A 111 40.52 0.18 -14.10
C VAL A 111 41.86 -0.50 -13.81
N PRO A 112 42.49 -1.17 -14.79
CA PRO A 112 43.83 -1.71 -14.63
C PRO A 112 44.82 -0.58 -14.34
N LYS A 113 45.62 -0.71 -13.28
CA LYS A 113 46.70 0.24 -12.97
C LYS A 113 47.69 0.25 -14.15
N PRO A 114 48.02 1.41 -14.75
CA PRO A 114 49.10 1.47 -15.73
C PRO A 114 50.42 1.18 -15.01
N THR A 115 51.03 0.04 -15.32
CA THR A 115 52.40 -0.27 -14.88
C THR A 115 53.34 0.70 -15.57
N SER A 116 53.84 1.69 -14.82
CA SER A 116 54.89 2.59 -15.30
C SER A 116 56.22 1.84 -15.28
N ASN A 117 56.84 1.64 -16.44
CA ASN A 117 58.29 1.48 -16.60
C ASN A 117 58.68 2.13 -17.94
N SER A 118 59.30 3.30 -17.84
CA SER A 118 59.93 4.01 -18.94
C SER A 118 61.16 3.24 -19.45
N ASN A 119 61.32 3.10 -20.77
CA ASN A 119 62.54 3.44 -21.50
C ASN A 119 62.29 3.37 -23.01
N PHE A 120 62.84 4.37 -23.69
CA PHE A 120 62.72 4.69 -25.09
C PHE A 120 63.26 3.60 -26.03
N GLU A 121 62.55 3.34 -27.13
CA GLU A 121 63.19 3.13 -28.43
C GLU A 121 62.23 3.54 -29.55
N TYR A 122 62.63 4.58 -30.29
CA TYR A 122 61.92 5.05 -31.47
C TYR A 122 62.24 4.12 -32.65
N SER A 123 61.23 3.41 -33.17
CA SER A 123 61.30 2.83 -34.51
C SER A 123 60.63 3.78 -35.50
N LEU A 124 61.44 4.38 -36.37
CA LEU A 124 61.06 5.31 -37.41
C LEU A 124 60.46 4.55 -38.60
N VAL A 125 59.17 4.79 -38.93
CA VAL A 125 58.64 4.58 -40.29
C VAL A 125 57.64 5.72 -40.61
N PRO A 126 57.77 6.41 -41.76
CA PRO A 126 57.14 7.72 -42.00
C PRO A 126 55.72 7.68 -42.59
N ILE A 127 54.91 8.64 -42.10
CA ILE A 127 53.95 9.56 -42.76
C ILE A 127 52.94 9.05 -43.83
N ASP A 128 51.66 9.29 -43.47
CA ASP A 128 50.42 9.56 -44.23
C ASP A 128 49.98 8.69 -45.42
N LYS A 129 48.77 8.12 -45.27
CA LYS A 129 47.58 8.40 -46.12
C LYS A 129 46.35 7.62 -45.64
N SER A 130 45.25 8.35 -45.45
CA SER A 130 43.86 7.98 -45.78
C SER A 130 43.48 6.48 -45.84
N GLN A 131 42.55 6.03 -44.97
CA GLN A 131 41.28 5.45 -45.45
C GLN A 131 40.26 5.16 -44.34
N LYS A 132 39.00 5.41 -44.67
CA LYS A 132 37.77 5.12 -43.93
C LYS A 132 37.54 3.60 -43.76
N GLY A 133 36.90 3.23 -42.65
CA GLY A 133 35.76 2.29 -42.65
C GLY A 133 35.94 0.97 -41.88
N ALA A 134 35.08 0.78 -40.86
CA ALA A 134 34.38 -0.48 -40.48
C ALA A 134 33.79 -0.30 -39.06
N GLN A 135 32.55 0.19 -38.95
CA GLN A 135 31.33 -0.59 -38.71
C GLN A 135 31.28 -1.43 -37.43
N SER A 136 30.33 -1.01 -36.59
CA SER A 136 29.80 -1.63 -35.37
C SER A 136 29.15 -2.99 -35.64
N ARG A 137 29.32 -3.94 -34.71
CA ARG A 137 28.41 -5.08 -34.54
C ARG A 137 27.70 -4.96 -33.19
N ILE A 138 26.42 -4.60 -33.27
CA ILE A 138 25.44 -4.74 -32.19
C ILE A 138 25.02 -6.21 -32.15
N VAL A 139 25.18 -6.87 -31.01
CA VAL A 139 24.50 -8.14 -30.71
C VAL A 139 23.25 -7.81 -29.90
N LYS A 140 22.09 -8.04 -30.51
CA LYS A 140 20.79 -8.12 -29.82
C LYS A 140 20.67 -9.52 -29.23
N ASN A 141 20.30 -9.63 -27.96
CA ASN A 141 19.60 -10.80 -27.44
C ASN A 141 18.41 -10.31 -26.63
N ASN A 142 17.25 -10.85 -27.00
CA ASN A 142 15.93 -10.53 -26.49
C ASN A 142 15.54 -11.65 -25.55
N THR A 143 15.06 -11.34 -24.35
CA THR A 143 14.22 -12.28 -23.60
C THR A 143 13.17 -11.52 -22.81
N SER A 144 11.94 -11.88 -23.12
CA SER A 144 10.66 -11.31 -22.73
C SER A 144 10.18 -11.77 -21.36
N PHE A 145 9.69 -10.81 -20.57
CA PHE A 145 8.44 -10.81 -19.80
C PHE A 145 8.07 -12.04 -18.97
N THR A 146 8.23 -11.92 -17.65
CA THR A 146 7.47 -12.68 -16.64
C THR A 146 6.13 -11.99 -16.36
N GLU A 147 5.06 -12.69 -16.72
CA GLU A 147 3.80 -12.91 -15.98
C GLU A 147 3.29 -11.81 -15.03
N ASN A 148 2.36 -11.02 -15.53
CA ASN A 148 0.95 -10.99 -15.10
C ASN A 148 0.62 -10.90 -13.59
N ASP A 149 1.11 -9.88 -12.89
CA ASP A 149 0.43 -9.41 -11.68
C ASP A 149 -0.67 -8.42 -12.06
N LYS A 150 -1.90 -8.94 -12.10
CA LYS A 150 -3.12 -8.15 -12.23
C LYS A 150 -3.28 -7.32 -10.96
N SER A 151 -2.80 -6.08 -11.04
CA SER A 151 -3.10 -5.00 -10.10
C SER A 151 -4.59 -5.04 -9.73
N ASP A 152 -4.88 -5.14 -8.44
CA ASP A 152 -6.21 -4.92 -7.86
C ASP A 152 -6.55 -3.43 -8.01
N SER A 153 -6.92 -3.05 -9.23
CA SER A 153 -7.45 -1.72 -9.54
C SER A 153 -8.95 -1.79 -9.35
N LEU A 154 -9.42 -1.17 -8.26
CA LEU A 154 -10.81 -0.82 -8.07
C LEU A 154 -11.38 -0.23 -9.37
N ASP A 155 -12.46 -0.81 -9.89
CA ASP A 155 -13.22 -0.28 -11.02
C ASP A 155 -13.78 1.11 -10.66
N VAL A 156 -12.99 2.15 -10.96
CA VAL A 156 -13.44 3.54 -10.84
C VAL A 156 -14.41 3.79 -11.99
N ASN A 157 -15.70 3.82 -11.67
CA ASN A 157 -16.73 4.33 -12.55
C ASN A 157 -16.38 5.79 -12.92
N THR A 158 -15.94 6.02 -14.16
CA THR A 158 -15.66 7.35 -14.70
C THR A 158 -16.98 8.11 -14.93
N LYS A 159 -17.58 8.59 -13.86
CA LYS A 159 -18.48 9.75 -13.90
C LYS A 159 -17.70 10.92 -13.36
N GLU A 160 -17.37 11.85 -14.25
CA GLU A 160 -16.68 13.10 -13.93
C GLU A 160 -17.37 13.79 -12.74
N TYR A 161 -16.73 13.72 -11.56
CA TYR A 161 -17.16 14.46 -10.40
C TYR A 161 -16.78 15.93 -10.60
N LYS A 162 -17.76 16.77 -10.95
CA LYS A 162 -17.63 18.22 -10.88
C LYS A 162 -17.79 18.67 -9.43
N PRO A 163 -16.76 19.22 -8.77
CA PRO A 163 -16.92 19.78 -7.43
C PRO A 163 -17.83 21.01 -7.51
N ASN A 164 -19.03 20.90 -6.95
CA ASN A 164 -19.92 22.04 -6.74
C ASN A 164 -19.29 22.97 -5.69
N LYS A 165 -18.90 24.17 -6.09
CA LYS A 165 -18.27 25.21 -5.22
C LYS A 165 -19.26 25.86 -4.23
N ASN A 166 -20.40 25.24 -3.95
CA ASN A 166 -21.33 25.72 -2.93
C ASN A 166 -21.02 25.05 -1.59
N ASN A 167 -20.04 25.62 -0.90
CA ASN A 167 -19.52 25.19 0.40
C ASN A 167 -20.55 25.41 1.54
N LYS A 168 -21.72 24.76 1.46
CA LYS A 168 -22.72 24.72 2.53
C LYS A 168 -23.02 23.27 2.88
N ILE A 169 -22.32 22.76 3.88
CA ILE A 169 -22.69 21.54 4.58
C ILE A 169 -24.07 21.79 5.18
N LYS A 170 -25.09 21.06 4.73
CA LYS A 170 -26.41 21.07 5.36
C LYS A 170 -26.44 19.99 6.43
N PHE A 171 -26.59 20.39 7.68
CA PHE A 171 -26.90 19.48 8.77
C PHE A 171 -28.35 19.02 8.64
N VAL A 172 -28.58 17.72 8.79
CA VAL A 172 -29.93 17.15 8.87
C VAL A 172 -30.42 17.38 10.30
N ASN A 173 -31.48 18.15 10.47
CA ASN A 173 -32.16 18.29 11.75
C ASN A 173 -33.01 17.04 11.99
N TYR A 174 -32.92 16.48 13.20
CA TYR A 174 -33.92 15.59 13.78
C TYR A 174 -34.74 16.37 14.80
#